data_AF-A0A6P0Y3I8-F1
#
_entry.id   AF-A0A6P0Y3I8-F1
#
_cell.length_a   1.000
_cell.length_b   1.000
_cell.length_c   1.000
_cell.angle_alpha   90.00
_cell.angle_beta   90.00
_cell.angle_gamma   90.00
#
_symmetry.space_group_name_H-M   'P 1'
#
loop_
_entity.id
_entity.type
_entity.pdbx_description
1 polymer ?
#
loop_
_entity_poly.entity_id
_entity_poly.type
_entity_poly.pdbx_seq_one_letter_code
_entity_poly.pdbx_strand_id
1 'polypeptide(L)'
;MQDLGVGGVIFVGGSAIDLATRIQQFKSWAKIPLLLAADIEKGVGQRFAGATWFPPPMAIAAIAQTNLKKAIESAEIMGNITAS
;
A
#
# COMPACT_ATOMS: atom_id res chain seq x y z
N MET A 1 -7.92 11.35 18.98
CA MET A 1 -6.58 11.75 18.46
C MET A 1 -6.22 13.20 18.78
N GLN A 2 -7.18 14.14 18.76
CA GLN A 2 -6.91 15.57 18.94
C GLN A 2 -6.06 15.94 20.16
N ASP A 3 -6.06 15.13 21.23
CA ASP A 3 -5.39 15.49 22.49
C ASP A 3 -4.22 14.59 22.88
N LEU A 4 -3.86 13.59 22.06
CA LEU A 4 -2.79 12.62 22.35
C LEU A 4 -1.50 12.83 21.54
N GLY A 5 -1.50 13.74 20.56
CA GLY A 5 -0.31 14.03 19.74
C GLY A 5 0.16 12.87 18.85
N VAL A 6 -0.76 12.01 18.39
CA VAL A 6 -0.42 10.85 17.54
C VAL A 6 0.21 11.32 16.22
N GLY A 7 1.37 10.76 15.86
CA GLY A 7 2.10 11.09 14.62
C GLY A 7 1.75 10.24 13.40
N GLY A 8 1.04 9.12 13.56
CA GLY A 8 0.69 8.25 12.43
C GLY A 8 -0.26 7.09 12.77
N VAL A 9 -0.77 6.44 11.72
CA VAL A 9 -1.70 5.30 11.77
C VAL A 9 -1.28 4.25 10.76
N ILE A 10 -1.27 2.98 11.17
CA ILE A 10 -1.16 1.83 10.27
C ILE A 10 -2.53 1.19 10.05
N PHE A 11 -2.89 0.96 8.80
CA PHE A 11 -4.16 0.34 8.41
C PHE A 11 -3.98 -1.14 8.06
N VAL A 12 -4.92 -1.96 8.51
CA VAL A 12 -4.93 -3.42 8.28
C VAL A 12 -6.33 -3.84 7.84
N GLY A 13 -6.47 -4.34 6.61
CA GLY A 13 -7.71 -4.93 6.12
C GLY A 13 -8.81 -3.93 5.71
N GLY A 14 -9.89 -4.47 5.14
CA GLY A 14 -11.05 -3.71 4.66
C GLY A 14 -11.12 -3.64 3.13
N SER A 15 -12.07 -2.87 2.60
CA SER A 15 -12.07 -2.50 1.18
C SER A 15 -11.23 -1.23 0.93
N ALA A 16 -10.84 -1.00 -0.31
CA ALA A 16 -10.17 0.24 -0.71
C ALA A 16 -11.06 1.49 -0.48
N ILE A 17 -12.39 1.33 -0.59
CA ILE A 17 -13.35 2.38 -0.30
C ILE A 17 -13.38 2.68 1.20
N ASP A 18 -13.44 1.64 2.04
CA ASP A 18 -13.40 1.81 3.51
C ASP A 18 -12.10 2.49 3.95
N LEU A 19 -10.97 2.13 3.33
CA LEU A 19 -9.68 2.76 3.59
C LEU A 19 -9.74 4.27 3.30
N ALA A 20 -10.26 4.67 2.14
CA ALA A 20 -10.38 6.08 1.78
C ALA A 20 -11.23 6.87 2.79
N THR A 21 -12.39 6.32 3.18
CA THR A 21 -13.26 6.94 4.19
C THR A 21 -12.56 7.08 5.55
N ARG A 22 -11.88 6.02 6.01
CA ARG A 22 -11.15 6.04 7.28
C ARG A 22 -10.01 7.05 7.25
N ILE A 23 -9.24 7.13 6.16
CA ILE A 23 -8.16 8.12 6.00
C ILE A 23 -8.71 9.54 6.15
N GLN A 24 -9.83 9.86 5.50
CA GLN A 24 -10.45 11.18 5.62
C GLN A 24 -10.89 11.48 7.07
N GLN A 25 -11.47 10.49 7.75
CA GLN A 25 -11.86 10.61 9.15
C GLN A 25 -10.67 10.84 10.08
N PHE A 26 -9.59 10.07 9.94
CA PHE A 26 -8.39 10.25 10.77
C PHE A 26 -7.71 11.60 10.51
N LYS A 27 -7.67 12.04 9.25
CA LYS A 27 -7.16 13.37 8.90
C LYS A 27 -7.98 14.49 9.52
N SER A 28 -9.31 14.39 9.57
CA SER A 28 -10.14 15.44 10.20
C SER A 28 -9.98 15.51 11.71
N TRP A 29 -9.59 14.42 12.36
CA TRP A 29 -9.28 14.39 13.79
C TRP A 29 -7.86 14.82 14.13
N ALA A 30 -6.97 14.94 13.15
CA ALA A 30 -5.57 15.22 13.40
C ALA A 30 -5.30 16.73 13.34
N LYS A 31 -4.65 17.27 14.39
CA LYS A 31 -4.18 18.67 14.41
C LYS A 31 -2.91 18.86 13.58
N ILE A 32 -2.16 17.78 13.33
CA ILE A 32 -0.94 17.74 12.51
C ILE A 32 -1.09 16.66 11.42
N PRO A 33 -0.39 16.76 10.28
CA PRO A 33 -0.41 15.71 9.26
C PRO A 33 0.04 14.36 9.84
N LEU A 34 -0.80 13.33 9.70
CA LEU A 34 -0.49 11.96 10.12
C LEU A 34 0.34 11.24 9.05
N LEU A 35 1.33 10.46 9.48
CA LEU A 35 1.90 9.39 8.65
C LEU A 35 0.88 8.25 8.52
N LEU A 36 0.46 7.95 7.31
CA LEU A 36 -0.51 6.88 7.02
C LEU A 36 0.25 5.72 6.36
N ALA A 37 0.17 4.53 6.95
CA ALA A 37 0.94 3.36 6.52
C ALA A 37 0.07 2.11 6.36
N ALA A 38 0.55 1.15 5.56
CA ALA A 38 -0.02 -0.19 5.44
C ALA A 38 1.04 -1.15 4.87
N ASP A 39 0.94 -2.44 5.22
CA ASP A 39 1.81 -3.48 4.64
C ASP A 39 1.27 -3.93 3.27
N ILE A 40 1.64 -3.21 2.21
CA ILE A 40 1.17 -3.39 0.83
C ILE A 40 2.28 -3.91 -0.11
N GLU A 41 3.09 -4.84 0.40
CA GLU A 41 4.23 -5.48 -0.28
C GLU A 41 3.87 -6.22 -1.57
N LYS A 42 2.59 -6.56 -1.75
CA LYS A 42 2.02 -7.26 -2.91
C LYS A 42 0.98 -6.39 -3.63
N GLY A 43 1.14 -5.07 -3.56
CA GLY A 43 0.15 -4.11 -4.02
C GLY A 43 -0.93 -3.82 -2.98
N VAL A 44 -1.65 -2.72 -3.18
CA VAL A 44 -2.68 -2.22 -2.26
C VAL A 44 -3.78 -3.26 -2.03
N GLY A 45 -4.12 -4.02 -3.08
CA GLY A 45 -5.09 -5.11 -3.05
C GLY A 45 -4.78 -6.24 -2.08
N GLN A 46 -3.52 -6.38 -1.63
CA GLN A 46 -3.13 -7.34 -0.59
C GLN A 46 -3.89 -7.12 0.72
N ARG A 47 -4.12 -5.85 1.08
CA ARG A 47 -4.77 -5.46 2.33
C ARG A 47 -6.16 -4.91 2.10
N PHE A 48 -6.42 -4.32 0.94
CA PHE A 48 -7.64 -3.57 0.69
C PHE A 48 -8.35 -4.05 -0.58
N ALA A 49 -9.45 -4.78 -0.39
CA ALA A 49 -10.21 -5.37 -1.48
C ALA A 49 -10.71 -4.29 -2.47
N GLY A 50 -10.65 -4.59 -3.77
CA GLY A 50 -11.01 -3.66 -4.85
C GLY A 50 -9.85 -2.83 -5.40
N ALA A 51 -8.64 -2.91 -4.81
CA ALA A 51 -7.41 -2.37 -5.39
C ALA A 51 -6.57 -3.47 -6.07
N THR A 52 -5.53 -3.06 -6.80
CA THR A 52 -4.66 -3.98 -7.55
C THR A 52 -3.86 -4.88 -6.61
N TRP A 53 -3.95 -6.19 -6.84
CA TRP A 53 -3.18 -7.22 -6.11
C TRP A 53 -2.21 -7.91 -7.07
N PHE A 54 -0.92 -7.91 -6.71
CA PHE A 54 0.16 -8.58 -7.42
C PHE A 54 0.54 -9.94 -6.78
N PRO A 55 1.19 -10.82 -7.56
CA PRO A 55 1.91 -11.96 -7.01
C PRO A 55 2.96 -11.55 -5.94
N PRO A 56 3.42 -12.48 -5.08
CA PRO A 56 4.49 -12.19 -4.14
C PRO A 56 5.78 -11.78 -4.87
N PRO A 57 6.67 -10.96 -4.24
CA PRO A 57 7.94 -10.54 -4.86
C PRO A 57 8.82 -11.70 -5.35
N MET A 58 8.66 -12.89 -4.77
CA MET A 58 9.32 -14.12 -5.23
C MET A 58 8.99 -14.48 -6.69
N ALA A 59 7.82 -14.10 -7.22
CA ALA A 59 7.48 -14.28 -8.62
C ALA A 59 8.38 -13.44 -9.55
N ILE A 60 8.72 -12.21 -9.13
CA ILE A 60 9.69 -11.37 -9.85
C ILE A 60 11.08 -12.01 -9.79
N ALA A 61 11.47 -12.54 -8.62
CA ALA A 61 12.74 -13.25 -8.48
C ALA A 61 12.82 -14.49 -9.41
N ALA A 62 11.72 -15.22 -9.59
CA ALA A 62 11.65 -16.34 -10.54
C ALA A 62 11.83 -15.89 -12.00
N ILE A 63 11.25 -14.75 -12.40
CA ILE A 63 11.48 -14.17 -13.73
C ILE A 63 12.94 -13.81 -13.92
N ALA A 64 13.59 -13.24 -12.88
CA ALA A 64 14.99 -12.83 -12.95
C ALA A 64 15.96 -13.99 -13.26
N GLN A 65 15.58 -15.22 -12.91
CA GLN A 65 16.40 -16.42 -13.23
C GLN A 65 16.54 -16.67 -14.73
N THR A 66 15.59 -16.22 -15.55
CA THR A 66 15.60 -16.44 -17.01
C THR A 66 15.63 -15.14 -17.81
N ASN A 67 15.16 -14.03 -17.25
CA ASN A 67 15.11 -12.73 -17.92
C ASN A 67 15.16 -11.58 -16.89
N LEU A 68 16.37 -11.12 -16.58
CA LEU A 68 16.59 -10.03 -15.62
C LEU A 68 15.93 -8.71 -16.05
N LYS A 69 15.99 -8.36 -17.33
CA LYS A 69 15.39 -7.10 -17.83
C LYS A 69 13.89 -7.06 -17.56
N LYS A 70 13.18 -8.15 -17.86
CA LYS A 70 11.74 -8.26 -17.62
C LYS A 70 11.41 -8.24 -16.12
N ALA A 71 12.27 -8.81 -15.28
CA ALA A 71 12.07 -8.78 -13.84
C ALA A 71 12.16 -7.35 -13.28
N ILE A 72 13.14 -6.56 -13.73
CA ILE A 72 13.29 -5.14 -13.35
C ILE A 72 12.06 -4.34 -13.79
N GLU A 73 11.66 -4.47 -15.06
CA GLU A 73 10.47 -3.80 -15.60
C GLU A 73 9.20 -4.16 -14.80
N SER A 74 9.04 -5.44 -14.45
CA SER A 74 7.90 -5.90 -13.66
C SER A 74 7.90 -5.31 -12.24
N ALA A 75 9.08 -5.19 -11.61
CA ALA A 75 9.22 -4.59 -10.29
C ALA A 75 8.90 -3.09 -10.30
N GLU A 76 9.38 -2.36 -11.31
CA GLU A 76 9.08 -0.93 -11.49
C GLU A 76 7.59 -0.69 -11.71
N ILE A 77 6.96 -1.48 -12.59
CA ILE A 77 5.51 -1.41 -12.83
C ILE A 77 4.73 -1.69 -11.54
N MET A 78 5.11 -2.73 -10.79
CA MET A 78 4.47 -3.07 -9.52
C MET A 78 4.60 -1.93 -8.51
N GLY A 79 5.79 -1.32 -8.38
CA GLY A 79 6.01 -0.17 -7.50
C GLY A 79 5.17 1.04 -7.90
N ASN A 80 5.16 1.39 -9.18
CA ASN A 80 4.39 2.52 -9.71
C ASN A 80 2.88 2.35 -9.50
N ILE A 81 2.33 1.15 -9.75
CA ILE A 81 0.90 0.88 -9.52
C ILE A 81 0.56 0.82 -8.02
N THR A 82 1.51 0.41 -7.17
CA THR A 82 1.29 0.40 -5.71
C THR A 82 1.23 1.82 -5.14
N ALA A 83 1.94 2.78 -5.77
CA ALA A 83 2.05 4.16 -5.33
C ALA A 83 1.16 5.17 -6.09
N SER A 84 0.39 4.71 -7.08
CA SER A 84 -0.43 5.56 -7.96
C SER A 84 -1.71 6.09 -7.32
#